data_AF-A0A3S0Z1V3-F1
#
_entry.id   AF-A0A3S0Z1V3-F1
#
_cell.length_a   1.000
_cell.length_b   1.000
_cell.length_c   1.000
_cell.angle_alpha   90.00
_cell.angle_beta   90.00
_cell.angle_gamma   90.00
#
_symmetry.space_group_name_H-M   'P 1'
#
loop_
_entity.id
_entity.type
_entity.pdbx_description
1 polymer ?
#
loop_
_entity_poly.entity_id
_entity_poly.type
_entity_poly.pdbx_seq_one_letter_code
_entity_poly.pdbx_strand_id
1 'polypeptide(L)'
;TAYKRPLMITIPFNSPSIIISPCNRPLMIITPFNRPFIIISPCNRPFMIISPFSRPFLIISPFSRPFLIISPFNRRFMIISPFNLPLIIISSFNAINYHYIF
;
A
#
# COMPACT_ATOMS: atom_id res chain seq x y z
N THR A 1 -3.89 28.93 0.99
CA THR A 1 -4.01 27.76 1.89
C THR A 1 -2.83 26.85 1.66
N ALA A 2 -2.07 26.51 2.70
CA ALA A 2 -0.82 25.77 2.56
C ALA A 2 -1.08 24.38 1.97
N TYR A 3 -0.78 24.20 0.68
CA TYR A 3 -0.70 22.87 0.07
C TYR A 3 0.43 22.12 0.77
N LYS A 4 0.07 21.34 1.79
CA LYS A 4 0.99 20.41 2.46
C LYS A 4 1.46 19.44 1.39
N ARG A 5 2.73 19.56 0.99
CA ARG A 5 3.35 18.70 -0.02
C ARG A 5 3.09 17.22 0.31
N PRO A 6 2.75 16.39 -0.70
CA PRO A 6 2.65 14.96 -0.52
C PRO A 6 4.00 14.43 -0.02
N LEU A 7 3.95 13.46 0.89
CA LEU A 7 5.16 12.81 1.37
C LEU A 7 5.47 11.66 0.40
N MET A 8 6.67 11.70 -0.17
CA MET A 8 7.13 10.72 -1.15
C MET A 8 8.26 9.89 -0.53
N ILE A 9 8.14 8.57 -0.60
CA ILE A 9 9.15 7.62 -0.12
C ILE A 9 9.70 6.84 -1.32
N THR A 10 11.02 6.91 -1.54
CA THR A 10 11.72 6.31 -2.68
C THR A 10 12.98 5.55 -2.25
N ILE A 11 12.84 4.66 -1.26
CA ILE A 11 13.96 3.87 -0.71
C ILE A 11 13.68 2.37 -0.93
N PRO A 12 14.58 1.60 -1.56
CA PRO A 12 14.36 0.17 -1.75
C PRO A 12 14.35 -0.57 -0.41
N PHE A 13 13.35 -1.42 -0.20
CA PHE A 13 13.25 -2.25 1.00
C PHE A 13 13.83 -3.65 0.72
N ASN A 14 15.09 -3.83 1.13
CA ASN A 14 15.84 -5.08 0.93
C ASN A 14 15.82 -6.03 2.13
N SER A 15 15.23 -5.60 3.24
CA SER A 15 14.94 -6.38 4.44
C SER A 15 13.43 -6.41 4.69
N PRO A 16 12.91 -7.40 5.44
CA PRO A 16 11.53 -7.33 5.93
C PRO A 16 11.34 -6.04 6.71
N SER A 17 10.23 -5.33 6.46
CA SER A 17 9.99 -4.05 7.13
C SER A 17 8.51 -3.81 7.38
N ILE A 18 8.27 -3.09 8.47
CA ILE A 18 6.94 -2.71 8.93
C ILE A 18 6.92 -1.18 9.01
N ILE A 19 5.96 -0.55 8.34
CA ILE A 19 5.70 0.88 8.49
C ILE A 19 4.47 1.05 9.36
N ILE A 20 4.64 1.77 10.48
CA ILE A 20 3.54 2.17 11.37
C ILE A 20 3.55 3.70 11.44
N SER A 21 2.65 4.35 10.72
CA SER A 21 2.53 5.81 10.79
C SER A 21 1.14 6.28 10.36
N PRO A 22 0.47 7.19 11.09
CA PRO A 22 -0.80 7.75 10.64
C PRO A 22 -0.63 8.60 9.38
N CYS A 23 -1.36 8.24 8.33
CA CYS A 23 -1.28 8.88 7.02
C CYS A 23 -2.22 10.10 6.97
N ASN A 24 -1.79 11.20 7.61
CA ASN A 24 -2.58 12.44 7.73
C ASN A 24 -2.40 13.41 6.55
N ARG A 25 -1.55 13.06 5.58
CA ARG A 25 -1.31 13.79 4.32
C ARG A 25 -1.31 12.77 3.17
N PRO A 26 -1.49 13.23 1.92
CA PRO A 26 -1.32 12.35 0.77
C PRO A 26 0.07 11.72 0.78
N LEU A 27 0.12 10.41 0.55
CA LEU A 27 1.35 9.62 0.62
C LEU A 27 1.51 8.82 -0.67
N MET A 28 2.73 8.83 -1.20
CA MET A 28 3.12 8.09 -2.38
C MET A 28 4.38 7.28 -2.08
N ILE A 29 4.30 5.97 -2.26
CA ILE A 29 5.42 5.05 -2.06
C ILE A 29 5.81 4.48 -3.42
N ILE A 30 7.06 4.72 -3.85
CA ILE A 30 7.58 4.23 -5.13
C ILE A 30 8.89 3.48 -4.89
N THR A 31 8.80 2.19 -4.59
CA THR A 31 9.95 1.40 -4.14
C THR A 31 9.80 -0.07 -4.48
N PRO A 32 10.81 -0.77 -5.03
CA PRO A 32 10.72 -2.22 -5.18
C PRO A 32 10.66 -2.90 -3.81
N PHE A 33 9.76 -3.86 -3.66
CA PHE A 33 9.64 -4.66 -2.44
C PHE A 33 10.09 -6.09 -2.72
N ASN A 34 11.32 -6.39 -2.28
CA ASN A 34 11.96 -7.68 -2.50
C ASN A 34 11.92 -8.61 -1.28
N ARG A 35 11.26 -8.16 -0.21
CA ARG A 35 11.06 -8.84 1.07
C ARG A 35 9.62 -8.65 1.54
N PRO A 36 9.16 -9.47 2.50
CA PRO A 36 7.85 -9.26 3.11
C PRO A 36 7.72 -7.85 3.65
N PHE A 37 6.59 -7.21 3.39
CA PHE A 37 6.37 -5.83 3.80
C PHE A 37 4.97 -5.64 4.34
N ILE A 38 4.88 -4.92 5.46
CA ILE A 38 3.63 -4.67 6.16
C ILE A 38 3.44 -3.17 6.36
N ILE A 39 2.25 -2.67 6.04
CA ILE A 39 1.82 -1.31 6.37
C ILE A 39 0.69 -1.39 7.38
N ILE A 40 0.83 -0.66 8.49
CA ILE A 40 -0.21 -0.49 9.50
C ILE A 40 -0.42 1.01 9.73
N SER A 41 -1.48 1.59 9.16
CA SER A 41 -1.66 3.05 9.21
C SER A 41 -3.10 3.48 9.05
N PRO A 42 -3.75 4.16 10.00
CA PRO A 42 -5.02 4.83 9.69
C PRO A 42 -4.78 5.86 8.58
N CYS A 43 -5.52 5.70 7.47
CA CYS A 43 -5.34 6.49 6.26
C CYS A 43 -6.55 7.40 6.05
N ASN A 44 -6.39 8.66 6.43
CA ASN A 44 -7.42 9.69 6.30
C ASN A 44 -7.24 10.59 5.07
N ARG A 45 -6.27 10.27 4.22
CA ARG A 45 -5.91 10.98 3.00
C ARG A 45 -5.63 9.98 1.88
N PRO A 46 -5.66 10.42 0.61
CA PRO A 46 -5.34 9.56 -0.52
C PRO A 46 -3.97 8.93 -0.36
N PHE A 47 -3.86 7.65 -0.70
CA PHE A 47 -2.63 6.88 -0.56
C PHE A 47 -2.39 6.05 -1.81
N MET A 48 -1.16 6.12 -2.32
CA MET A 48 -0.77 5.45 -3.56
C MET A 48 0.52 4.65 -3.37
N ILE A 49 0.51 3.41 -3.87
CA ILE A 49 1.72 2.57 -3.95
C ILE A 49 1.99 2.20 -5.40
N ILE A 50 3.24 2.41 -5.83
CA ILE A 50 3.72 2.01 -7.15
C ILE A 50 5.00 1.18 -6.97
N SER A 51 4.91 -0.15 -7.11
CA SER A 51 6.06 -0.99 -6.78
C SER A 51 5.96 -2.41 -7.31
N PRO A 52 7.03 -3.00 -7.89
CA PRO A 52 7.05 -4.43 -8.09
C PRO A 52 7.12 -5.15 -6.74
N PHE A 53 6.23 -6.13 -6.53
CA PHE A 53 6.22 -6.98 -5.35
C PHE A 53 6.66 -8.40 -5.71
N SER A 54 7.84 -8.81 -5.25
CA SER A 54 8.34 -10.18 -5.45
C SER A 54 8.07 -11.11 -4.25
N ARG A 55 7.55 -10.57 -3.15
CA ARG A 55 7.27 -11.26 -1.87
C ARG A 55 5.91 -10.85 -1.32
N PRO A 56 5.39 -11.54 -0.28
CA PRO A 56 4.11 -11.21 0.32
C PRO A 56 4.05 -9.76 0.80
N PHE A 57 2.92 -9.12 0.55
CA PHE A 57 2.65 -7.75 0.99
C PHE A 57 1.30 -7.69 1.69
N LEU A 58 1.26 -6.97 2.81
CA LEU A 58 0.09 -6.89 3.67
C LEU A 58 -0.17 -5.46 4.13
N ILE A 59 -1.44 -5.04 4.03
CA ILE A 59 -1.91 -3.75 4.53
C ILE A 59 -3.01 -3.98 5.56
N ILE A 60 -2.86 -3.33 6.72
CA ILE A 60 -3.88 -3.24 7.76
C ILE A 60 -4.16 -1.77 8.06
N SER A 61 -5.30 -1.24 7.61
CA SER A 61 -5.56 0.20 7.80
C SER A 61 -6.99 0.60 7.52
N PRO A 62 -7.71 1.25 8.46
CA PRO A 62 -8.97 1.89 8.09
C PRO A 62 -8.70 2.98 7.05
N PHE A 63 -9.40 2.91 5.91
CA PHE A 63 -9.31 3.88 4.83
C PHE A 63 -10.60 4.70 4.76
N SER A 64 -10.47 6.00 5.01
CA SER A 64 -11.57 6.97 4.86
C SER A 64 -11.45 7.82 3.59
N ARG A 65 -10.49 7.49 2.71
CA ARG A 65 -10.18 8.14 1.43
C ARG A 65 -9.74 7.10 0.38
N PRO A 66 -9.75 7.44 -0.92
CA PRO A 66 -9.36 6.52 -1.98
C PRO A 66 -7.95 5.98 -1.80
N PHE A 67 -7.80 4.71 -2.14
CA PHE A 67 -6.53 3.98 -2.06
C PHE A 67 -6.24 3.29 -3.39
N LEU A 68 -5.01 3.47 -3.88
CA LEU A 68 -4.61 2.99 -5.20
C LEU A 68 -3.27 2.22 -5.14
N ILE A 69 -3.25 1.03 -5.73
CA ILE A 69 -2.01 0.26 -5.92
C ILE A 69 -1.81 -0.02 -7.41
N ILE A 70 -0.58 0.25 -7.90
CA ILE A 70 -0.12 -0.12 -9.23
C ILE A 70 1.11 -0.99 -9.10
N SER A 71 1.00 -2.28 -9.40
CA SER A 71 2.12 -3.18 -9.21
C SER A 71 1.98 -4.52 -9.91
N PRO A 72 3.07 -5.04 -10.53
CA PRO A 72 3.16 -6.47 -10.78
C PRO A 72 3.35 -7.21 -9.45
N PHE A 73 2.57 -8.25 -9.23
CA PHE A 73 2.67 -9.11 -8.05
C PHE A 73 3.06 -10.52 -8.44
N ASN A 74 4.20 -10.99 -7.91
CA ASN A 74 4.66 -12.36 -8.14
C ASN A 74 4.21 -13.33 -7.02
N ARG A 75 3.63 -12.82 -5.94
CA ARG A 75 3.23 -13.57 -4.74
C ARG A 75 1.95 -12.98 -4.13
N ARG A 76 1.48 -13.58 -3.03
CA ARG A 76 0.24 -13.23 -2.31
C ARG A 76 0.19 -11.76 -1.89
N PHE A 77 -1.00 -11.19 -2.00
CA PHE A 77 -1.33 -9.83 -1.60
C PHE A 77 -2.56 -9.87 -0.69
N MET A 78 -2.50 -9.15 0.44
CA MET A 78 -3.59 -9.12 1.41
C MET A 78 -3.89 -7.69 1.89
N ILE A 79 -5.17 -7.33 1.90
CA ILE A 79 -5.67 -6.10 2.50
C ILE A 79 -6.70 -6.49 3.55
N ILE A 80 -6.53 -5.96 4.76
CA ILE A 80 -7.47 -6.11 5.86
C ILE A 80 -7.87 -4.71 6.30
N SER A 81 -9.08 -4.29 5.94
CA SER A 81 -9.55 -2.96 6.33
C SER A 81 -11.01 -2.69 6.03
N PRO A 82 -11.67 -1.91 6.92
CA PRO A 82 -12.93 -1.28 6.58
C PRO A 82 -12.68 -0.19 5.53
N PHE A 83 -13.39 -0.28 4.41
CA PHE A 83 -13.41 0.73 3.34
C PHE A 83 -14.74 1.46 3.34
N ASN A 84 -14.67 2.79 3.43
CA ASN A 84 -15.85 3.64 3.19
C ASN A 84 -15.86 4.24 1.77
N LEU A 85 -14.82 3.95 0.95
CA LEU A 85 -14.56 4.58 -0.35
C LEU A 85 -13.83 3.61 -1.30
N PRO A 86 -13.75 3.92 -2.62
CA PRO A 86 -13.26 2.97 -3.62
C PRO A 86 -11.79 2.57 -3.44
N LEU A 87 -11.58 1.26 -3.65
CA LEU A 87 -10.30 0.58 -3.80
C LEU A 87 -10.00 0.37 -5.28
N ILE A 88 -8.80 0.75 -5.73
CA ILE A 88 -8.35 0.48 -7.10
C ILE A 88 -7.01 -0.26 -7.05
N ILE A 89 -6.96 -1.43 -7.67
CA ILE A 89 -5.75 -2.26 -7.79
C ILE A 89 -5.52 -2.53 -9.27
N ILE A 90 -4.37 -2.09 -9.78
CA ILE A 90 -3.95 -2.29 -11.17
C ILE A 90 -2.68 -3.14 -11.14
N SER A 91 -2.75 -4.33 -11.72
CA SER A 91 -1.70 -5.33 -11.51
C SER A 91 -1.69 -6.43 -12.56
N SER A 92 -0.49 -6.90 -12.91
CA SER A 92 -0.28 -8.21 -13.52
C SER A 92 0.07 -9.23 -12.43
N PHE A 93 -0.60 -10.38 -12.40
CA PHE A 93 -0.43 -11.42 -11.36
C PHE A 93 -0.07 -12.77 -11.98
N ASN A 94 0.93 -13.46 -11.40
CA ASN A 94 1.32 -14.82 -11.80
C ASN A 94 0.88 -15.93 -10.81
N ALA A 95 0.42 -15.59 -9.60
CA ALA A 95 -0.02 -16.58 -8.61
C ALA A 95 -1.18 -16.03 -7.76
N ILE A 96 -2.34 -16.69 -7.84
CA ILE A 96 -3.63 -16.21 -7.34
C ILE A 96 -3.74 -16.42 -5.83
N ASN A 97 -4.07 -15.37 -5.08
CA ASN A 97 -4.87 -15.37 -3.85
C ASN A 97 -5.04 -13.91 -3.40
N TYR A 98 -6.16 -13.30 -3.80
CA TYR A 98 -6.61 -12.05 -3.20
C TYR A 98 -7.51 -12.40 -2.03
N HIS A 99 -7.15 -11.96 -0.83
CA HIS A 99 -8.02 -12.10 0.32
C HIS A 99 -8.31 -10.70 0.85
N TYR A 100 -9.56 -10.27 0.63
CA TYR A 100 -10.10 -9.02 1.15
C TYR A 100 -10.97 -9.37 2.36
N ILE A 101 -10.57 -8.88 3.53
CA ILE A 101 -11.37 -9.01 4.75
C ILE A 101 -11.81 -7.59 5.13
N PHE A 102 -13.12 -7.38 5.17
CA PHE A 102 -13.75 -6.14 5.65
C PHE A 102 -13.77 -6.11 7.18
#